data_AF-A0A800G4N8-F1
#
_entry.id   AF-A0A800G4N8-F1
#
_cell.length_a   1.000
_cell.length_b   1.000
_cell.length_c   1.000
_cell.angle_alpha   90.00
_cell.angle_beta   90.00
_cell.angle_gamma   90.00
#
_symmetry.space_group_name_H-M   'P 1'
#
loop_
_entity.id
_entity.type
_entity.pdbx_description
1 polymer ?
#
loop_
_entity_poly.entity_id
_entity_poly.type
_entity_poly.pdbx_seq_one_letter_code
_entity_poly.pdbx_strand_id
1 'polypeptide(L)'
;MAHRVELGVRSRLPRPAPIRGVVEHQRGAATSEAGWLGGGLLGLLRGTGLLLVRQSRGRAWMPVCLWMGLIWFMSSLSNPLGREPRGALAYFGNLAHPFEYGVLTLLLLPTAQRFQGWIRFDRESLGGRIALILTYAGIDEFHQSFVLGRHSSPLDWLADATGMYCTLKIAAYISDADATSAGVGKRCLYGVFMCCIAASFTFLEV
;
A
#
# COMPACT_ATOMS: atom_id res chain seq x y z
N MET A 1 14.38 18.86 59.80
CA MET A 1 15.02 19.00 58.47
C MET A 1 14.16 18.28 57.46
N ALA A 2 13.33 19.01 56.71
CA ALA A 2 12.43 18.46 55.70
C ALA A 2 12.99 18.79 54.31
N HIS A 3 13.43 17.78 53.57
CA HIS A 3 13.91 17.93 52.20
C HIS A 3 12.71 17.93 51.25
N ARG A 4 12.34 19.11 50.77
CA ARG A 4 11.32 19.32 49.73
C ARG A 4 12.00 19.11 48.37
N VAL A 5 11.66 18.03 47.67
CA VAL A 5 12.06 17.79 46.28
C VAL A 5 11.13 18.60 45.39
N GLU A 6 11.64 19.66 44.76
CA GLU A 6 10.94 20.39 43.71
C GLU A 6 10.97 19.58 42.42
N LEU A 7 9.81 19.05 42.01
CA LEU A 7 9.65 18.42 40.71
C LEU A 7 9.59 19.50 39.62
N GLY A 8 10.63 19.51 38.79
CA GLY A 8 10.84 20.44 37.70
C GLY A 8 9.65 20.58 36.75
N VAL A 9 9.39 21.84 36.43
CA VAL A 9 8.50 22.33 35.38
C VAL A 9 8.75 21.58 34.07
N ARG A 10 7.75 20.79 33.62
CA ARG A 10 7.73 20.26 32.25
C ARG A 10 7.67 21.45 31.28
N SER A 11 8.78 21.72 30.61
CA SER A 11 8.86 22.68 29.51
C SER A 11 7.84 22.27 28.43
N ARG A 12 6.78 23.07 28.30
CA ARG A 12 5.87 22.96 27.16
C ARG A 12 6.65 23.47 25.95
N LEU A 13 7.11 22.55 25.11
CA LEU A 13 7.57 22.93 23.76
C LEU A 13 6.44 23.72 23.09
N PRO A 14 6.74 24.86 22.43
CA PRO A 14 5.72 25.62 21.72
C PRO A 14 5.10 24.74 20.65
N ARG A 15 3.76 24.64 20.65
CA ARG A 15 3.04 24.00 19.55
C ARG A 15 3.39 24.78 18.28
N PRO A 16 3.75 24.12 17.16
CA PRO A 16 3.97 24.82 15.91
C PRO A 16 2.71 25.60 15.56
N ALA A 17 2.88 26.88 15.23
CA ALA A 17 1.78 27.71 14.78
C ALA A 17 1.12 27.04 13.57
N PRO A 18 -0.23 27.00 13.50
CA PRO A 18 -0.89 26.48 12.31
C PRO A 18 -0.39 27.25 11.10
N ILE A 19 0.07 26.51 10.07
CA ILE A 19 0.45 27.06 8.77
C ILE A 19 -0.72 27.93 8.30
N ARG A 20 -0.45 29.16 7.83
CA ARG A 20 -1.47 30.19 7.53
C ARG A 20 -2.64 29.68 6.64
N GLY A 21 -2.43 28.65 5.82
CA GLY A 21 -3.48 27.99 5.02
C GLY A 21 -4.44 27.06 5.78
N VAL A 22 -4.12 26.64 7.01
CA VAL A 22 -4.92 25.71 7.83
C VAL A 22 -6.18 26.38 8.39
N VAL A 23 -6.16 27.69 8.64
CA VAL A 23 -7.32 28.45 9.16
C VAL A 23 -8.30 28.78 8.04
N GLU A 24 -7.82 28.96 6.80
CA GLU A 24 -8.65 29.28 5.64
C GLU A 24 -9.43 28.06 5.14
N HIS A 25 -8.84 26.86 5.22
CA HIS A 25 -9.49 25.60 4.87
C HIS A 25 -10.66 25.22 5.81
N GLN A 26 -10.75 25.82 7.02
CA GLN A 26 -11.78 25.49 8.00
C GLN A 26 -13.14 26.17 7.76
N ARG A 27 -13.25 27.13 6.82
CA ARG A 27 -14.48 27.88 6.55
C ARG A 27 -15.35 27.37 5.39
N GLY A 28 -14.96 26.28 4.70
CA GLY A 28 -15.62 25.82 3.47
C GLY A 28 -15.98 24.32 3.43
N ALA A 29 -16.25 23.68 4.56
CA ALA A 29 -16.27 22.22 4.69
C ALA A 29 -17.20 21.43 3.73
N ALA A 30 -18.29 22.03 3.24
CA ALA A 30 -19.20 21.38 2.28
C ALA A 30 -18.83 21.63 0.80
N THR A 31 -18.17 22.75 0.50
CA THR A 31 -17.62 23.04 -0.84
C THR A 31 -16.22 22.44 -1.04
N SER A 32 -15.54 22.06 0.05
CA SER A 32 -14.18 21.52 0.03
C SER A 32 -14.09 20.02 -0.23
N GLU A 33 -15.05 19.19 0.21
CA GLU A 33 -14.98 17.73 -0.07
C GLU A 33 -15.22 17.44 -1.56
N ALA A 34 -16.23 18.07 -2.18
CA ALA A 34 -16.47 17.94 -3.62
C ALA A 34 -15.29 18.47 -4.45
N GLY A 35 -14.67 19.57 -4.01
CA GLY A 35 -13.46 20.12 -4.62
C GLY A 35 -12.23 19.22 -4.46
N TRP A 36 -12.04 18.62 -3.28
CA TRP A 36 -10.91 17.72 -3.00
C TRP A 36 -11.07 16.36 -3.67
N LEU A 37 -12.28 15.81 -3.80
CA LEU A 37 -12.49 14.59 -4.59
C LEU A 37 -12.02 14.82 -6.03
N GLY A 38 -12.31 15.99 -6.61
CA GLY A 38 -12.05 16.26 -8.02
C GLY A 38 -12.92 15.38 -8.94
N GLY A 39 -12.62 15.41 -10.25
CA GLY A 39 -13.37 14.67 -11.26
C GLY A 39 -12.60 13.51 -11.89
N GLY A 40 -13.32 12.53 -12.46
CA GLY A 40 -12.75 11.41 -13.21
C GLY A 40 -12.06 10.36 -12.32
N LEU A 41 -10.95 9.79 -12.80
CA LEU A 41 -10.22 8.72 -12.13
C LEU A 41 -9.73 9.12 -10.72
N LEU A 42 -9.28 10.37 -10.55
CA LEU A 42 -8.83 10.86 -9.25
C LEU A 42 -9.95 10.84 -8.20
N GLY A 43 -11.14 11.35 -8.57
CA GLY A 43 -12.31 11.36 -7.69
C GLY A 43 -12.80 9.96 -7.34
N LEU A 44 -12.75 9.04 -8.30
CA LEU A 44 -13.04 7.63 -8.04
C LEU A 44 -12.08 7.04 -7.00
N LEU A 45 -10.76 7.22 -7.17
CA LEU A 45 -9.75 6.69 -6.24
C LEU A 45 -9.79 7.35 -4.86
N ARG A 46 -10.03 8.66 -4.79
CA ARG A 46 -10.23 9.37 -3.53
C ARG A 46 -11.49 8.91 -2.82
N GLY A 47 -12.59 8.75 -3.56
CA GLY A 47 -13.86 8.25 -3.04
C GLY A 47 -13.75 6.85 -2.47
N THR A 48 -13.14 5.92 -3.22
CA THR A 48 -12.90 4.56 -2.71
C THR A 48 -11.93 4.57 -1.53
N GLY A 49 -10.88 5.38 -1.57
CA GLY A 49 -9.97 5.58 -0.44
C GLY A 49 -10.68 6.09 0.81
N LEU A 50 -11.64 7.02 0.69
CA LEU A 50 -12.45 7.48 1.82
C LEU A 50 -13.28 6.34 2.41
N LEU A 51 -13.90 5.51 1.57
CA LEU A 51 -14.65 4.33 2.02
C LEU A 51 -13.74 3.36 2.79
N LEU A 52 -12.54 3.12 2.27
CA LEU A 52 -11.55 2.26 2.93
C LEU A 52 -11.04 2.87 4.23
N VAL A 53 -10.86 4.18 4.32
CA VAL A 53 -10.38 4.86 5.54
C VAL A 53 -11.49 5.03 6.58
N ARG A 54 -12.78 5.02 6.19
CA ARG A 54 -13.91 5.11 7.14
C ARG A 54 -13.97 3.93 8.12
N GLN A 55 -13.45 2.76 7.75
CA GLN A 55 -13.37 1.65 8.69
C GLN A 55 -12.35 1.94 9.81
N SER A 56 -12.62 1.45 11.02
CA SER A 56 -11.66 1.52 12.12
C SER A 56 -10.35 0.81 11.74
N ARG A 57 -9.20 1.30 12.21
CA ARG A 57 -7.89 0.69 11.94
C ARG A 57 -7.81 -0.79 12.33
N GLY A 58 -8.53 -1.21 13.38
CA GLY A 58 -8.66 -2.62 13.78
C GLY A 58 -9.38 -3.47 12.73
N ARG A 59 -10.60 -3.07 12.35
CA ARG A 59 -11.38 -3.79 11.30
C ARG A 59 -10.67 -3.85 9.94
N ALA A 60 -9.82 -2.87 9.61
CA ALA A 60 -9.02 -2.90 8.39
C ALA A 60 -8.07 -4.10 8.31
N TRP A 61 -7.73 -4.74 9.44
CA TRP A 61 -6.91 -5.96 9.43
C TRP A 61 -7.67 -7.19 8.94
N MET A 62 -9.00 -7.22 9.01
CA MET A 62 -9.79 -8.37 8.54
C MET A 62 -9.53 -8.66 7.05
N PRO A 63 -9.70 -7.70 6.11
CA PRO A 63 -9.38 -7.97 4.70
C PRO A 63 -7.89 -8.21 4.48
N VAL A 64 -7.00 -7.60 5.27
CA VAL A 64 -5.55 -7.87 5.19
C VAL A 64 -5.25 -9.33 5.49
N CYS A 65 -5.71 -9.86 6.62
CA CYS A 65 -5.49 -11.25 7.02
C CYS A 65 -6.15 -12.23 6.06
N LEU A 66 -7.35 -11.92 5.54
CA LEU A 66 -8.01 -12.73 4.53
C LEU A 66 -7.20 -12.78 3.23
N TRP A 67 -6.66 -11.65 2.78
CA TRP A 67 -5.84 -11.60 1.58
C TRP A 67 -4.50 -12.31 1.75
N MET A 68 -3.84 -12.13 2.90
CA MET A 68 -2.64 -12.90 3.24
C MET A 68 -2.94 -14.40 3.25
N GLY A 69 -4.04 -14.83 3.87
CA GLY A 69 -4.46 -16.23 3.84
C GLY A 69 -4.74 -16.77 2.44
N LEU A 70 -5.31 -15.93 1.55
CA LEU A 70 -5.49 -16.28 0.15
C LEU A 70 -4.15 -16.45 -0.58
N ILE A 71 -3.22 -15.50 -0.43
CA ILE A 71 -1.86 -15.61 -1.00
C ILE A 71 -1.22 -16.92 -0.53
N TRP A 72 -1.22 -17.17 0.79
CA TRP A 72 -0.65 -18.40 1.36
C TRP A 72 -1.27 -19.66 0.74
N PHE A 73 -2.61 -19.71 0.65
CA PHE A 73 -3.31 -20.84 0.04
C PHE A 73 -2.92 -21.05 -1.42
N MET A 74 -2.86 -19.96 -2.21
CA MET A 74 -2.43 -20.03 -3.61
C MET A 74 -0.97 -20.46 -3.74
N SER A 75 -0.12 -20.03 -2.82
CA SER A 75 1.29 -20.38 -2.75
C SER A 75 1.54 -21.84 -2.36
N SER A 76 0.62 -22.47 -1.63
CA SER A 76 0.68 -23.91 -1.33
C SER A 76 0.36 -24.83 -2.53
N LEU A 77 -0.12 -24.29 -3.66
CA LEU A 77 -0.42 -25.07 -4.86
C LEU A 77 0.79 -25.14 -5.79
N SER A 78 1.20 -26.32 -6.25
CA SER A 78 2.30 -26.45 -7.23
C SER A 78 1.96 -25.80 -8.58
N ASN A 79 0.70 -25.90 -9.00
CA ASN A 79 0.19 -25.31 -10.23
C ASN A 79 -1.14 -24.58 -9.95
N PRO A 80 -1.12 -23.32 -9.48
CA PRO A 80 -2.31 -22.53 -9.15
C PRO A 80 -3.34 -22.47 -10.28
N LEU A 81 -2.87 -22.50 -11.53
CA LEU A 81 -3.70 -22.41 -12.74
C LEU A 81 -4.10 -23.79 -13.32
N GLY A 82 -3.80 -24.89 -12.61
CA GLY A 82 -4.24 -26.25 -12.95
C GLY A 82 -3.57 -26.89 -14.19
N ARG A 83 -2.73 -26.16 -14.91
CA ARG A 83 -1.87 -26.65 -16.00
C ARG A 83 -0.50 -25.97 -15.87
N GLU A 84 0.57 -26.69 -16.17
CA GLU A 84 1.90 -26.13 -16.41
C GLU A 84 1.77 -25.02 -17.47
N PRO A 85 1.76 -23.73 -17.10
CA PRO A 85 1.50 -22.67 -18.06
C PRO A 85 2.66 -22.61 -19.05
N ARG A 86 2.37 -22.59 -20.36
CA ARG A 86 3.40 -22.47 -21.40
C ARG A 86 3.22 -21.18 -22.19
N GLY A 87 4.34 -20.57 -22.59
CA GLY A 87 4.33 -19.34 -23.38
C GLY A 87 3.65 -18.18 -22.65
N ALA A 88 2.73 -17.48 -23.32
CA ALA A 88 2.08 -16.28 -22.78
C ALA A 88 1.34 -16.52 -21.44
N LEU A 89 0.80 -17.71 -21.19
CA LEU A 89 0.09 -18.00 -19.95
C LEU A 89 1.03 -18.03 -18.72
N ALA A 90 2.28 -18.45 -18.89
CA ALA A 90 3.28 -18.38 -17.82
C ALA A 90 3.67 -16.93 -17.51
N TYR A 91 3.81 -16.10 -18.54
CA TYR A 91 4.02 -14.67 -18.36
C TYR A 91 2.89 -13.99 -17.57
N PHE A 92 1.62 -14.26 -17.91
CA PHE A 92 0.48 -13.73 -17.16
C PHE A 92 0.37 -14.32 -15.74
N GLY A 93 0.85 -15.55 -15.53
CA GLY A 93 1.03 -16.11 -14.19
C GLY A 93 1.98 -15.27 -13.34
N ASN A 94 3.10 -14.83 -13.90
CA ASN A 94 4.07 -14.01 -13.18
C ASN A 94 3.60 -12.58 -12.89
N LEU A 95 2.54 -12.11 -13.58
CA LEU A 95 1.86 -10.86 -13.21
C LEU A 95 1.01 -10.99 -11.93
N ALA A 96 0.76 -12.21 -11.45
CA ALA A 96 0.06 -12.44 -10.18
C ALA A 96 0.84 -11.86 -9.00
N HIS A 97 2.16 -12.04 -8.94
CA HIS A 97 3.04 -11.51 -7.90
C HIS A 97 2.88 -10.00 -7.64
N PRO A 98 3.19 -9.10 -8.60
CA PRO A 98 3.02 -7.68 -8.38
C PRO A 98 1.55 -7.28 -8.13
N PHE A 99 0.58 -8.04 -8.67
CA PHE A 99 -0.83 -7.81 -8.42
C PHE A 99 -1.22 -8.12 -6.97
N GLU A 100 -0.87 -9.31 -6.47
CA GLU A 100 -1.19 -9.79 -5.12
C GLU A 100 -0.63 -8.87 -4.04
N TYR A 101 0.63 -8.45 -4.19
CA TYR A 101 1.26 -7.56 -3.22
C TYR A 101 0.86 -6.09 -3.41
N GLY A 102 0.46 -5.69 -4.62
CA GLY A 102 -0.22 -4.43 -4.84
C GLY A 102 -1.56 -4.35 -4.12
N VAL A 103 -2.39 -5.38 -4.22
CA VAL A 103 -3.67 -5.49 -3.48
C VAL A 103 -3.43 -5.55 -1.98
N LEU A 104 -2.48 -6.35 -1.51
CA LEU A 104 -2.11 -6.41 -0.10
C LEU A 104 -1.76 -5.02 0.44
N THR A 105 -0.99 -4.25 -0.34
CA THR A 105 -0.62 -2.87 0.00
C THR A 105 -1.85 -1.96 0.13
N LEU A 106 -2.80 -2.02 -0.82
CA LEU A 106 -4.05 -1.25 -0.75
C LEU A 106 -4.85 -1.58 0.51
N LEU A 107 -4.92 -2.86 0.89
CA LEU A 107 -5.65 -3.31 2.07
C LEU A 107 -4.95 -2.92 3.39
N LEU A 108 -3.62 -2.82 3.38
CA LEU A 108 -2.82 -2.44 4.55
C LEU A 108 -2.84 -0.93 4.82
N LEU A 109 -2.99 -0.11 3.78
CA LEU A 109 -2.99 1.35 3.88
C LEU A 109 -3.99 1.91 4.91
N PRO A 110 -5.25 1.46 4.98
CA PRO A 110 -6.20 1.88 6.02
C PRO A 110 -5.78 1.59 7.46
N THR A 111 -4.83 0.69 7.71
CA THR A 111 -4.30 0.41 9.06
C THR A 111 -3.33 1.50 9.55
N ALA A 112 -2.81 2.32 8.64
CA ALA A 112 -1.79 3.32 8.89
C ALA A 112 -2.29 4.48 9.78
N GLN A 113 -1.35 5.33 10.21
CA GLN A 113 -1.71 6.53 10.95
C GLN A 113 -2.46 7.50 10.04
N ARG A 114 -3.38 8.26 10.63
CA ARG A 114 -4.26 9.18 9.91
C ARG A 114 -4.13 10.59 10.46
N PHE A 115 -4.24 11.58 9.59
CA PHE A 115 -4.29 13.00 9.93
C PHE A 115 -5.41 13.64 9.13
N GLN A 116 -6.25 14.44 9.81
CA GLN A 116 -7.41 15.11 9.18
C GLN A 116 -8.31 14.16 8.37
N GLY A 117 -8.50 12.92 8.84
CA GLY A 117 -9.36 11.93 8.18
C GLY A 117 -8.73 11.18 7.01
N TRP A 118 -7.48 11.45 6.64
CA TRP A 118 -6.76 10.76 5.56
C TRP A 118 -5.46 10.09 6.04
N ILE A 119 -4.89 9.22 5.21
CA ILE A 119 -3.66 8.45 5.52
C ILE A 119 -2.44 9.38 5.52
N ARG A 120 -1.55 9.21 6.51
CA ARG A 120 -0.25 9.88 6.55
C ARG A 120 0.79 9.06 5.79
N PHE A 121 1.40 9.68 4.78
CA PHE A 121 2.46 9.08 3.95
C PHE A 121 3.86 9.50 4.44
N ASP A 122 4.15 9.20 5.71
CA ASP A 122 5.47 9.41 6.32
C ASP A 122 6.11 8.08 6.78
N ARG A 123 7.41 8.12 7.09
CA ARG A 123 8.17 6.91 7.46
C ARG A 123 7.64 6.24 8.72
N GLU A 124 7.18 7.00 9.71
CA GLU A 124 6.65 6.47 10.97
C GLU A 124 5.33 5.74 10.76
N SER A 125 4.47 6.29 9.90
CA SER A 125 3.18 5.71 9.55
C SER A 125 3.32 4.46 8.69
N LEU A 126 4.18 4.48 7.66
CA LEU A 126 4.25 3.44 6.63
C LEU A 126 5.38 2.43 6.80
N GLY A 127 6.46 2.76 7.53
CA GLY A 127 7.65 1.90 7.62
C GLY A 127 7.35 0.49 8.10
N GLY A 128 6.53 0.36 9.14
CA GLY A 128 6.10 -0.95 9.65
C GLY A 128 5.22 -1.74 8.65
N ARG A 129 4.45 -1.07 7.79
CA ARG A 129 3.65 -1.73 6.74
C ARG A 129 4.53 -2.22 5.61
N ILE A 130 5.46 -1.39 5.16
CA ILE A 130 6.44 -1.74 4.13
C ILE A 130 7.27 -2.94 4.60
N ALA A 131 7.78 -2.90 5.84
CA ALA A 131 8.49 -4.03 6.43
C ALA A 131 7.64 -5.29 6.47
N LEU A 132 6.39 -5.20 6.94
CA LEU A 132 5.47 -6.34 6.96
C LEU A 132 5.25 -6.95 5.58
N ILE A 133 5.02 -6.13 4.54
CA ILE A 133 4.78 -6.61 3.18
C ILE A 133 6.02 -7.30 2.62
N LEU A 134 7.20 -6.69 2.74
CA LEU A 134 8.46 -7.26 2.24
C LEU A 134 8.87 -8.53 3.01
N THR A 135 8.66 -8.55 4.32
CA THR A 135 8.90 -9.76 5.14
C THR A 135 7.91 -10.86 4.76
N TYR A 136 6.63 -10.53 4.56
CA TYR A 136 5.64 -11.50 4.14
C TYR A 136 5.93 -12.08 2.75
N ALA A 137 6.34 -11.23 1.78
CA ALA A 137 6.82 -11.68 0.47
C ALA A 137 7.97 -12.68 0.58
N GLY A 138 8.96 -12.39 1.45
CA GLY A 138 10.09 -13.29 1.66
C GLY A 138 9.68 -14.60 2.33
N ILE A 139 8.71 -14.54 3.26
CA ILE A 139 8.13 -15.73 3.89
C ILE A 139 7.35 -16.55 2.86
N ASP A 140 6.63 -15.92 1.93
CA ASP A 140 5.89 -16.62 0.90
C ASP A 140 6.82 -17.36 -0.07
N GLU A 141 7.87 -16.71 -0.57
CA GLU A 141 8.88 -17.36 -1.40
C GLU A 141 9.59 -18.52 -0.66
N PHE A 142 9.89 -18.32 0.62
CA PHE A 142 10.43 -19.39 1.46
C PHE A 142 9.43 -20.55 1.62
N HIS A 143 8.15 -20.26 1.85
CA HIS A 143 7.09 -21.27 1.94
C HIS A 143 6.95 -22.06 0.62
N GLN A 144 6.98 -21.36 -0.52
CA GLN A 144 6.92 -21.97 -1.85
C GLN A 144 8.10 -22.93 -2.11
N SER A 145 9.28 -22.68 -1.53
CA SER A 145 10.44 -23.59 -1.66
C SER A 145 10.20 -24.99 -1.07
N PHE A 146 9.18 -25.15 -0.22
CA PHE A 146 8.76 -26.45 0.33
C PHE A 146 7.64 -27.12 -0.50
N VAL A 147 7.11 -26.46 -1.52
CA VAL A 147 6.04 -26.98 -2.37
C VAL A 147 6.65 -27.74 -3.54
N LEU A 148 6.50 -29.06 -3.53
CA LEU A 148 7.05 -29.93 -4.59
C LEU A 148 6.51 -29.51 -5.97
N GLY A 149 7.42 -29.29 -6.93
CA GLY A 149 7.08 -28.86 -8.28
C GLY A 149 6.82 -27.36 -8.42
N ARG A 150 7.05 -26.56 -7.37
CA ARG A 150 7.04 -25.10 -7.45
C ARG A 150 8.46 -24.56 -7.54
N HIS A 151 8.64 -23.51 -8.33
CA HIS A 151 9.89 -22.78 -8.43
C HIS A 151 9.78 -21.51 -7.57
N SER A 152 10.62 -21.40 -6.54
CA SER A 152 10.77 -20.17 -5.75
C SER A 152 11.90 -19.33 -6.32
N SER A 153 11.68 -18.03 -6.51
CA SER A 153 12.69 -17.11 -7.06
C SER A 153 12.82 -15.82 -6.25
N PRO A 154 14.05 -15.34 -5.98
CA PRO A 154 14.26 -13.97 -5.50
C PRO A 154 13.69 -12.87 -6.41
N LEU A 155 13.45 -13.16 -7.71
CA LEU A 155 12.81 -12.23 -8.64
C LEU A 155 11.31 -12.10 -8.38
N ASP A 156 10.65 -13.14 -7.87
CA ASP A 156 9.25 -13.09 -7.46
C ASP A 156 9.07 -12.13 -6.28
N TRP A 157 9.99 -12.22 -5.31
CA TRP A 157 10.06 -11.23 -4.23
C TRP A 157 10.26 -9.79 -4.75
N LEU A 158 11.06 -9.60 -5.80
CA LEU A 158 11.26 -8.28 -6.41
C LEU A 158 10.01 -7.81 -7.17
N ALA A 159 9.28 -8.73 -7.81
CA ALA A 159 8.01 -8.44 -8.46
C ALA A 159 6.94 -8.03 -7.43
N ASP A 160 6.86 -8.73 -6.31
CA ASP A 160 6.02 -8.39 -5.16
C ASP A 160 6.32 -6.98 -4.63
N ALA A 161 7.62 -6.68 -4.41
CA ALA A 161 8.08 -5.36 -3.99
C ALA A 161 7.73 -4.26 -5.01
N THR A 162 7.77 -4.59 -6.31
CA THR A 162 7.37 -3.67 -7.39
C THR A 162 5.89 -3.35 -7.32
N GLY A 163 5.03 -4.35 -7.14
CA GLY A 163 3.59 -4.18 -6.94
C GLY A 163 3.25 -3.28 -5.75
N MET A 164 3.90 -3.52 -4.62
CA MET A 164 3.81 -2.68 -3.42
C MET A 164 4.24 -1.23 -3.72
N TYR A 165 5.41 -1.05 -4.34
CA TYR A 165 5.95 0.27 -4.64
C TYR A 165 5.02 1.09 -5.53
N CYS A 166 4.58 0.52 -6.66
CA CYS A 166 3.68 1.19 -7.59
C CYS A 166 2.38 1.62 -6.91
N THR A 167 1.81 0.74 -6.09
CA THR A 167 0.61 1.02 -5.30
C THR A 167 0.82 2.17 -4.32
N LEU A 168 1.92 2.16 -3.55
CA LEU A 168 2.25 3.23 -2.62
C LEU A 168 2.43 4.57 -3.34
N LYS A 169 3.06 4.58 -4.51
CA LYS A 169 3.28 5.82 -5.29
C LYS A 169 1.97 6.40 -5.81
N ILE A 170 1.03 5.57 -6.24
CA ILE A 170 -0.30 6.02 -6.66
C ILE A 170 -1.08 6.54 -5.44
N ALA A 171 -1.09 5.79 -4.33
CA ALA A 171 -1.79 6.18 -3.11
C ALA A 171 -1.23 7.48 -2.49
N ALA A 172 0.08 7.66 -2.48
CA ALA A 172 0.72 8.88 -2.04
C ALA A 172 0.36 10.06 -2.96
N TYR A 173 0.32 9.85 -4.27
CA TYR A 173 -0.03 10.91 -5.21
C TYR A 173 -1.47 11.37 -5.08
N ILE A 174 -2.44 10.47 -4.94
CA ILE A 174 -3.85 10.88 -4.76
C ILE A 174 -4.07 11.62 -3.43
N SER A 175 -3.12 11.56 -2.50
CA SER A 175 -3.18 12.28 -1.22
C SER A 175 -2.72 13.74 -1.34
N ASP A 176 -2.05 14.10 -2.44
CA ASP A 176 -1.58 15.45 -2.73
C ASP A 176 -2.74 16.33 -3.20
N ALA A 177 -2.94 17.51 -2.58
CA ALA A 177 -4.02 18.42 -2.95
C ALA A 177 -4.00 18.81 -4.44
N ASP A 178 -2.80 18.89 -5.04
CA ASP A 178 -2.58 19.29 -6.42
C ASP A 178 -2.64 18.11 -7.42
N ALA A 179 -3.05 16.92 -6.96
CA ALA A 179 -3.19 15.76 -7.82
C ALA A 179 -4.21 15.99 -8.93
N THR A 180 -3.94 15.42 -10.11
CA THR A 180 -4.84 15.49 -11.28
C THR A 180 -5.13 14.09 -11.82
N SER A 181 -6.27 13.91 -12.48
CA SER A 181 -6.62 12.63 -13.13
C SER A 181 -5.60 12.20 -14.19
N ALA A 182 -5.03 13.14 -14.95
CA ALA A 182 -3.96 12.86 -15.90
C ALA A 182 -2.68 12.37 -15.19
N GLY A 183 -2.34 12.97 -14.04
CA GLY A 183 -1.20 12.55 -13.23
C GLY A 183 -1.37 11.17 -12.60
N VAL A 184 -2.61 10.79 -12.24
CA VAL A 184 -2.95 9.42 -11.81
C VAL A 184 -2.75 8.46 -12.98
N GLY A 185 -3.33 8.77 -14.14
CA GLY A 185 -3.22 7.94 -15.34
C GLY A 185 -1.77 7.66 -15.73
N LYS A 186 -0.90 8.68 -15.71
CA LYS A 186 0.55 8.50 -15.94
C LYS A 186 1.17 7.50 -14.97
N ARG A 187 0.86 7.61 -13.67
CA ARG A 187 1.40 6.70 -12.64
C ARG A 187 0.88 5.28 -12.78
N CYS A 188 -0.38 5.10 -13.15
CA CYS A 188 -0.94 3.79 -13.48
C CYS A 188 -0.22 3.18 -14.68
N LEU A 189 0.01 3.94 -15.76
CA LEU A 189 0.77 3.49 -16.93
C LEU A 189 2.20 3.08 -16.56
N TYR A 190 2.92 3.90 -15.80
CA TYR A 190 4.24 3.54 -15.28
C TYR A 190 4.19 2.30 -14.39
N GLY A 191 3.16 2.17 -13.55
CA GLY A 191 2.98 1.01 -12.68
C GLY A 191 2.81 -0.28 -13.47
N VAL A 192 1.91 -0.28 -14.47
CA VAL A 192 1.71 -1.41 -15.38
C VAL A 192 3.02 -1.75 -16.10
N PHE A 193 3.71 -0.76 -16.65
CA PHE A 193 4.99 -0.98 -17.32
C PHE A 193 6.04 -1.63 -16.41
N MET A 194 6.18 -1.17 -15.17
CA MET A 194 7.11 -1.74 -14.19
C MET A 194 6.71 -3.17 -13.78
N CYS A 195 5.42 -3.44 -13.58
CA CYS A 195 4.93 -4.79 -13.28
C CYS A 195 5.19 -5.74 -14.45
N CYS A 196 5.00 -5.28 -15.70
CA CYS A 196 5.30 -6.06 -16.90
C CYS A 196 6.79 -6.37 -17.02
N ILE A 197 7.67 -5.43 -16.68
CA ILE A 197 9.13 -5.66 -16.64
C ILE A 197 9.48 -6.69 -15.58
N ALA A 198 8.95 -6.54 -14.36
CA ALA A 198 9.22 -7.47 -13.27
C ALA A 198 8.78 -8.89 -13.64
N ALA A 199 7.57 -9.06 -14.18
CA ALA A 199 7.05 -10.35 -14.64
C ALA A 199 7.89 -10.95 -15.79
N SER A 200 8.47 -10.12 -16.67
CA SER A 200 9.39 -10.60 -17.71
C SER A 200 10.67 -11.19 -17.12
N PHE A 201 11.24 -10.56 -16.08
CA PHE A 201 12.43 -11.09 -15.44
C PHE A 201 12.16 -12.42 -14.73
N THR A 202 11.07 -12.51 -13.98
CA THR A 202 10.62 -13.79 -13.42
C THR A 202 10.42 -14.84 -14.52
N PHE A 203 9.75 -14.47 -15.62
CA PHE A 203 9.46 -15.41 -16.72
C PHE A 203 10.71 -15.97 -17.40
N LEU A 204 11.83 -15.23 -17.38
CA LEU A 204 13.07 -15.67 -17.99
C LEU A 204 13.91 -16.58 -17.07
N GLU A 205 13.57 -16.68 -15.78
CA GLU A 205 14.24 -17.60 -14.84
C GLU A 205 13.63 -19.02 -14.80
N VAL A 206 12.41 -19.19 -15.31
CA VAL A 206 11.66 -20.47 -15.34
C VAL A 206 11.78 -21.15 -16.69
#